data_AF-A0A960T536-F1
#
_entry.id   AF-A0A960T536-F1
#
_cell.length_a   1.000
_cell.length_b   1.000
_cell.length_c   1.000
_cell.angle_alpha   90.00
_cell.angle_beta   90.00
_cell.angle_gamma   90.00
#
_symmetry.space_group_name_H-M   'P 1'
#
loop_
_entity.id
_entity.type
_entity.pdbx_description
1 polymer ?
#
loop_
_entity_poly.entity_id
_entity_poly.type
_entity_poly.pdbx_seq_one_letter_code
_entity_poly.pdbx_strand_id
1 'polypeptide(L)'
;FRPISGAAVTWSVSPPLAGYSIDANGVLTLSAGAQVQRVAIVAQSGSATAEVSFATLPAVPPAIESSWINPAGGEWSVAGNWQDNAIANGADQTATVALSTGVIIHQGDSSRTIGHLAFSNGNHTIQGNPLTMDVTSGTPGVSVAGSTTSTIAVSLLGNDGLRKDGSGTLALTAVNSFGGGTTIDGGTLELRGASGGTGLINGAVTVNSGGTLSLTGGDGTGFGWNNTISGLTVNGGSVSAPGGSHLGFGSYVNVAMNGGASMSGNWQWNGDGLLGFTSSGDNANLITGSLVLRSDGGSNHTFNVADGTAATDLKLDAVLSDQWPEVGWVPASALTKTGVGTMEVNGPNSYDGGTTVNGGTLVVGTFGTLGGGNLTVNPGAVCEIRNTAGGIADPASIYLNGTGALILASGLNETVARLHVDNLAMAPGTYTAATHPAIIGGGGSLVVTEGASAAPSALAASVVSADSIQLSWTDNASDETGFVVERSTESGSG
;
A
#
# COMPACT_ATOMS: atom_id res chain seq x y z
N PHE A 1 32.82 -12.04 34.55
CA PHE A 1 33.52 -13.35 34.63
C PHE A 1 34.51 -13.40 35.81
N ARG A 2 34.09 -14.00 36.92
CA ARG A 2 34.81 -14.95 37.80
C ARG A 2 33.73 -15.61 38.68
N PRO A 3 33.65 -16.94 38.77
CA PRO A 3 32.57 -17.61 39.50
C PRO A 3 32.96 -17.78 40.97
N ILE A 4 32.03 -17.48 41.89
CA ILE A 4 32.07 -17.95 43.28
C ILE A 4 30.65 -18.39 43.62
N SER A 5 30.49 -19.67 43.95
CA SER A 5 29.24 -20.25 44.44
C SER A 5 29.02 -19.92 45.92
N GLY A 6 27.80 -19.59 46.31
CA GLY A 6 27.40 -19.46 47.72
C GLY A 6 25.94 -19.06 47.88
N ALA A 7 25.19 -19.84 48.66
CA ALA A 7 23.77 -19.71 48.90
C ALA A 7 23.44 -18.52 49.81
N ALA A 8 23.12 -17.36 49.24
CA ALA A 8 22.32 -16.30 49.88
C ALA A 8 22.05 -15.13 48.90
N VAL A 9 21.36 -15.38 47.78
CA VAL A 9 20.77 -14.28 47.01
C VAL A 9 19.34 -14.08 47.51
N THR A 10 19.06 -12.92 48.11
CA THR A 10 17.70 -12.50 48.45
C THR A 10 17.20 -11.55 47.38
N TRP A 11 16.08 -11.92 46.77
CA TRP A 11 15.43 -11.14 45.73
C TRP A 11 14.29 -10.32 46.32
N SER A 12 14.11 -9.10 45.82
CA SER A 12 13.00 -8.25 46.25
C SER A 12 12.53 -7.36 45.10
N VAL A 13 11.26 -6.96 45.19
CA VAL A 13 10.59 -6.00 44.31
C VAL A 13 10.69 -4.63 44.99
N SER A 14 11.29 -3.64 44.31
CA SER A 14 11.41 -2.29 44.83
C SER A 14 10.84 -1.25 43.85
N PRO A 15 9.87 -0.42 44.29
CA PRO A 15 9.19 -0.47 45.59
C PRO A 15 8.32 -1.74 45.73
N PRO A 16 7.93 -2.16 46.96
CA PRO A 16 6.97 -3.24 47.13
C PRO A 16 5.63 -2.86 46.47
N LEU A 17 5.17 -3.68 45.53
CA LEU A 17 3.92 -3.46 44.80
C LEU A 17 2.95 -4.61 45.07
N ALA A 18 1.67 -4.28 45.29
CA ALA A 18 0.62 -5.28 45.42
C ALA A 18 0.50 -6.09 44.13
N GLY A 19 0.51 -7.43 44.28
CA GLY A 19 0.42 -8.37 43.16
C GLY A 19 1.74 -8.71 42.48
N TYR A 20 2.88 -8.28 43.03
CA TYR A 20 4.22 -8.64 42.56
C TYR A 20 4.92 -9.54 43.59
N SER A 21 5.46 -10.68 43.16
CA SER A 21 6.30 -11.55 44.00
C SER A 21 7.54 -12.01 43.24
N ILE A 22 8.64 -12.26 43.94
CA ILE A 22 9.87 -12.81 43.35
C ILE A 22 10.36 -13.97 44.21
N ASP A 23 10.68 -15.09 43.59
CA ASP A 23 11.11 -16.29 44.31
C ASP A 23 12.63 -16.29 44.60
N ALA A 24 13.11 -17.32 45.30
CA ALA A 24 14.52 -17.46 45.65
C ALA A 24 15.44 -17.65 44.43
N ASN A 25 14.88 -17.97 43.27
CA ASN A 25 15.58 -18.16 42.00
C ASN A 25 15.59 -16.89 41.13
N GLY A 26 14.91 -15.82 41.57
CA GLY A 26 14.84 -14.55 40.84
C GLY A 26 13.71 -14.48 39.81
N VAL A 27 12.71 -15.37 39.89
CA VAL A 27 11.56 -15.39 38.99
C VAL A 27 10.49 -14.42 39.52
N LEU A 28 10.22 -13.35 38.77
CA LEU A 28 9.16 -12.39 39.06
C LEU A 28 7.80 -12.92 38.58
N THR A 29 6.81 -12.96 39.47
CA THR A 29 5.41 -13.35 39.17
C THR A 29 4.47 -12.17 39.42
N LEU A 30 3.50 -11.98 38.52
CA LEU A 30 2.43 -10.99 38.65
C LEU A 30 1.10 -11.71 38.87
N SER A 31 0.32 -11.30 39.87
CA SER A 31 -1.04 -11.80 40.08
C SER A 31 -2.04 -11.11 39.15
N ALA A 32 -3.12 -11.81 38.79
CA ALA A 32 -4.25 -11.23 38.06
C ALA A 32 -4.77 -9.98 38.79
N GLY A 33 -4.61 -8.80 38.17
CA GLY A 33 -4.95 -7.49 38.75
C GLY A 33 -3.76 -6.55 39.03
N ALA A 34 -2.51 -7.02 38.90
CA ALA A 34 -1.34 -6.16 39.01
C ALA A 34 -1.24 -5.18 37.82
N GLN A 35 -1.14 -3.87 38.10
CA GLN A 35 -0.94 -2.83 37.08
C GLN A 35 0.51 -2.83 36.60
N VAL A 36 0.76 -2.86 35.28
CA VAL A 36 2.13 -2.87 34.72
C VAL A 36 2.86 -1.57 35.08
N GLN A 37 3.90 -1.67 35.92
CA GLN A 37 4.75 -0.54 36.33
C GLN A 37 6.24 -0.86 36.12
N ARG A 38 7.08 0.19 36.04
CA ARG A 38 8.55 0.04 36.09
C ARG A 38 8.95 -0.41 37.49
N VAL A 39 9.65 -1.54 37.58
CA VAL A 39 10.15 -2.11 38.84
C VAL A 39 11.66 -2.31 38.72
N ALA A 40 12.40 -2.03 39.80
CA ALA A 40 13.80 -2.42 39.92
C ALA A 40 13.90 -3.78 40.61
N ILE A 41 14.62 -4.72 40.00
CA ILE A 41 15.01 -5.99 40.63
C ILE A 41 16.36 -5.77 41.28
N VAL A 42 16.42 -5.90 42.60
CA VAL A 42 17.64 -5.65 43.38
C VAL A 42 18.17 -6.97 43.93
N ALA A 43 19.41 -7.32 43.58
CA ALA A 43 20.19 -8.36 44.24
C ALA A 43 21.17 -7.70 45.21
N GLN A 44 21.09 -8.03 46.51
CA GLN A 44 21.94 -7.39 47.53
C GLN A 44 23.38 -7.93 47.58
N SER A 45 23.72 -8.96 46.81
CA SER A 45 25.11 -9.39 46.60
C SER A 45 25.28 -10.25 45.33
N GLY A 46 26.26 -9.91 44.49
CA GLY A 46 26.64 -10.68 43.29
C GLY A 46 26.23 -10.02 41.96
N SER A 47 26.89 -10.43 40.86
CA SER A 47 26.47 -10.09 39.49
C SER A 47 25.34 -11.03 39.09
N ALA A 48 24.11 -10.52 38.98
CA ALA A 48 22.97 -11.28 38.50
C ALA A 48 22.51 -10.75 37.13
N THR A 49 22.36 -11.64 36.18
CA THR A 49 21.52 -11.42 34.99
C THR A 49 20.12 -11.91 35.33
N ALA A 50 19.16 -10.99 35.45
CA ALA A 50 17.74 -11.33 35.49
C ALA A 50 17.22 -11.32 34.05
N GLU A 51 16.60 -12.41 33.63
CA GLU A 51 15.83 -12.45 32.38
C GLU A 51 14.38 -12.12 32.73
N VAL A 52 13.84 -11.10 32.09
CA VAL A 52 12.48 -10.63 32.32
C VAL A 52 11.68 -10.92 31.06
N SER A 53 10.82 -11.94 31.09
CA SER A 53 9.86 -12.20 30.02
C SER A 53 8.46 -11.79 30.49
N PHE A 54 7.99 -10.66 29.98
CA PHE A 54 6.57 -10.32 30.01
C PHE A 54 5.99 -10.67 28.64
N ALA A 55 5.24 -11.75 28.53
CA ALA A 55 4.17 -11.77 27.54
C ALA A 55 2.98 -11.06 28.20
N THR A 56 2.93 -9.73 28.10
CA THR A 56 1.71 -9.01 28.44
C THR A 56 0.60 -9.55 27.55
N LEU A 57 -0.44 -10.15 28.14
CA LEU A 57 -1.68 -10.34 27.40
C LEU A 57 -2.13 -8.95 26.93
N PRO A 58 -2.35 -8.75 25.61
CA PRO A 58 -2.73 -7.44 25.09
C PRO A 58 -4.06 -7.00 25.69
N ALA A 59 -4.33 -5.69 25.64
CA ALA A 59 -5.52 -5.10 26.23
C ALA A 59 -6.81 -5.64 25.57
N VAL A 60 -7.39 -6.68 26.16
CA VAL A 60 -8.79 -7.09 25.96
C VAL A 60 -9.57 -6.66 27.21
N PRO A 61 -10.40 -5.59 27.15
CA PRO A 61 -11.30 -5.26 28.26
C PRO A 61 -12.78 -5.55 27.95
N PRO A 62 -13.65 -5.83 28.95
CA PRO A 62 -13.43 -6.52 30.23
C PRO A 62 -14.18 -7.89 30.30
N ALA A 63 -13.57 -8.86 30.97
CA ALA A 63 -13.93 -10.28 30.97
C ALA A 63 -15.28 -10.71 31.60
N ILE A 64 -15.92 -11.70 30.96
CA ILE A 64 -16.03 -13.05 31.55
C ILE A 64 -15.07 -13.95 30.77
N GLU A 65 -14.10 -14.56 31.47
CA GLU A 65 -12.95 -15.28 30.89
C GLU A 65 -13.04 -16.78 31.15
N SER A 66 -12.70 -17.56 30.13
CA SER A 66 -12.53 -19.00 30.18
C SER A 66 -11.16 -19.36 29.61
N SER A 67 -10.34 -20.07 30.38
CA SER A 67 -8.96 -20.39 30.01
C SER A 67 -8.80 -21.85 29.62
N TRP A 68 -8.21 -22.10 28.45
CA TRP A 68 -7.84 -23.44 28.01
C TRP A 68 -6.62 -23.95 28.78
N ILE A 69 -6.73 -25.14 29.39
CA ILE A 69 -5.68 -25.72 30.25
C ILE A 69 -5.11 -27.04 29.73
N ASN A 70 -5.69 -27.66 28.70
CA ASN A 70 -5.23 -28.96 28.22
C ASN A 70 -4.05 -28.83 27.24
N PRO A 71 -2.81 -29.23 27.62
CA PRO A 71 -1.62 -29.11 26.77
C PRO A 71 -1.56 -30.11 25.62
N ALA A 72 -2.40 -31.16 25.63
CA ALA A 72 -2.50 -32.10 24.52
C ALA A 72 -3.42 -31.60 23.39
N GLY A 73 -4.14 -30.49 23.60
CA GLY A 73 -5.25 -30.09 22.74
C GLY A 73 -6.49 -30.97 22.93
N GLY A 74 -7.51 -30.76 22.10
CA GLY A 74 -8.74 -31.54 22.17
C GLY A 74 -10.01 -30.73 21.86
N GLU A 75 -11.16 -31.32 22.18
CA GLU A 75 -12.47 -30.74 21.88
C GLU A 75 -12.81 -29.54 22.77
N TRP A 76 -13.25 -28.44 22.15
CA TRP A 76 -13.67 -27.22 22.84
C TRP A 76 -14.85 -27.48 23.79
N SER A 77 -15.75 -28.38 23.42
CA SER A 77 -16.96 -28.73 24.18
C SER A 77 -16.69 -29.56 25.44
N VAL A 78 -15.46 -30.04 25.65
CA VAL A 78 -15.10 -30.84 26.82
C VAL A 78 -14.73 -29.93 27.98
N ALA A 79 -15.58 -29.89 29.01
CA ALA A 79 -15.41 -29.00 30.16
C ALA A 79 -14.05 -29.16 30.85
N GLY A 80 -13.55 -30.39 31.00
CA GLY A 80 -12.23 -30.66 31.61
C GLY A 80 -11.02 -30.07 30.88
N ASN A 81 -11.20 -29.56 29.65
CA ASN A 81 -10.15 -28.83 28.94
C ASN A 81 -10.06 -27.35 29.35
N TRP A 82 -11.02 -26.86 30.12
CA TRP A 82 -11.11 -25.47 30.57
C TRP A 82 -10.87 -25.37 32.07
N GLN A 83 -10.24 -24.27 32.48
CA GLN A 83 -10.11 -23.90 33.88
C GLN A 83 -11.48 -23.87 34.55
N ASP A 84 -11.57 -24.44 35.75
CA ASP A 84 -12.80 -24.56 36.54
C ASP A 84 -13.98 -25.25 35.82
N ASN A 85 -13.69 -26.01 34.76
CA ASN A 85 -14.69 -26.60 33.87
C ASN A 85 -15.60 -25.55 33.18
N ALA A 86 -15.15 -24.30 33.09
CA ALA A 86 -15.88 -23.19 32.49
C ALA A 86 -15.63 -23.12 30.98
N ILE A 87 -16.47 -23.79 30.18
CA ILE A 87 -16.38 -23.73 28.72
C ILE A 87 -16.64 -22.31 28.24
N ALA A 88 -15.72 -21.75 27.45
CA ALA A 88 -15.92 -20.46 26.82
C ALA A 88 -17.06 -20.53 25.79
N ASN A 89 -18.21 -19.91 26.08
CA ASN A 89 -19.36 -19.85 25.18
C ASN A 89 -20.32 -18.70 25.57
N GLY A 90 -20.59 -17.80 24.63
CA GLY A 90 -21.52 -16.70 24.77
C GLY A 90 -21.03 -15.40 24.15
N ALA A 91 -21.95 -14.44 23.98
CA ALA A 91 -21.57 -13.07 23.65
C ALA A 91 -20.67 -12.49 24.76
N ASP A 92 -19.73 -11.63 24.37
CA ASP A 92 -18.73 -10.99 25.27
C ASP A 92 -17.76 -11.95 25.99
N GLN A 93 -17.91 -13.26 25.84
CA GLN A 93 -17.03 -14.25 26.47
C GLN A 93 -15.64 -14.23 25.83
N THR A 94 -14.60 -14.27 26.64
CA THR A 94 -13.21 -14.38 26.18
C THR A 94 -12.70 -15.78 26.38
N ALA A 95 -12.28 -16.44 25.28
CA ALA A 95 -11.52 -17.68 25.35
C ALA A 95 -10.02 -17.37 25.31
N THR A 96 -9.31 -17.76 26.37
CA THR A 96 -7.87 -17.55 26.51
C THR A 96 -7.10 -18.85 26.34
N VAL A 97 -6.06 -18.84 25.50
CA VAL A 97 -5.13 -19.95 25.29
C VAL A 97 -3.71 -19.43 25.53
N ALA A 98 -3.18 -19.69 26.72
CA ALA A 98 -1.91 -19.13 27.19
C ALA A 98 -0.86 -20.21 27.49
N LEU A 99 -0.89 -21.31 26.74
CA LEU A 99 0.00 -22.46 26.96
C LEU A 99 1.35 -22.27 26.27
N SER A 100 2.43 -22.65 26.95
CA SER A 100 3.80 -22.56 26.39
C SER A 100 4.05 -23.50 25.22
N THR A 101 3.23 -24.55 25.07
CA THR A 101 3.23 -25.44 23.92
C THR A 101 2.05 -25.11 23.01
N GLY A 102 2.31 -25.08 21.70
CA GLY A 102 1.24 -24.97 20.71
C GLY A 102 0.24 -26.11 20.85
N VAL A 103 -1.06 -25.79 20.78
CA VAL A 103 -2.15 -26.77 20.90
C VAL A 103 -3.10 -26.64 19.73
N ILE A 104 -3.75 -27.75 19.39
CA ILE A 104 -4.84 -27.80 18.44
C ILE A 104 -6.15 -27.96 19.21
N ILE A 105 -7.04 -26.99 19.06
CA ILE A 105 -8.36 -26.99 19.67
C ILE A 105 -9.39 -27.26 18.58
N HIS A 106 -10.19 -28.31 18.80
CA HIS A 106 -11.25 -28.72 17.89
C HIS A 106 -12.58 -28.07 18.31
N GLN A 107 -13.08 -27.17 17.48
CA GLN A 107 -14.49 -26.74 17.46
C GLN A 107 -15.26 -27.93 16.85
N GLY A 108 -15.65 -28.93 17.66
CA GLY A 108 -16.31 -30.16 17.19
C GLY A 108 -17.82 -30.27 17.44
N ASP A 109 -18.47 -29.25 17.99
CA ASP A 109 -19.92 -29.18 18.25
C ASP A 109 -20.65 -28.29 17.22
N SER A 110 -21.95 -28.02 17.40
CA SER A 110 -22.66 -27.03 16.59
C SER A 110 -22.01 -25.63 16.69
N SER A 111 -22.40 -24.68 15.82
CA SER A 111 -21.85 -23.32 15.86
C SER A 111 -21.85 -22.74 17.28
N ARG A 112 -20.69 -22.22 17.70
CA ARG A 112 -20.47 -21.68 19.04
C ARG A 112 -20.25 -20.18 18.97
N THR A 113 -20.75 -19.48 19.97
CA THR A 113 -20.63 -18.02 20.08
C THR A 113 -19.49 -17.67 21.02
N ILE A 114 -18.67 -16.70 20.65
CA ILE A 114 -17.58 -16.17 21.48
C ILE A 114 -17.44 -14.66 21.22
N GLY A 115 -17.16 -13.87 22.25
CA GLY A 115 -16.88 -12.43 22.06
C GLY A 115 -15.43 -12.16 21.65
N HIS A 116 -14.49 -12.82 22.32
CA HIS A 116 -13.07 -12.56 22.14
C HIS A 116 -12.22 -13.83 22.18
N LEU A 117 -11.06 -13.78 21.52
CA LEU A 117 -10.02 -14.81 21.58
C LEU A 117 -8.70 -14.16 22.00
N ALA A 118 -8.00 -14.77 22.95
CA ALA A 118 -6.67 -14.32 23.38
C ALA A 118 -5.67 -15.48 23.34
N PHE A 119 -4.53 -15.26 22.67
CA PHE A 119 -3.48 -16.25 22.49
C PHE A 119 -2.14 -15.72 22.99
N SER A 120 -1.39 -16.53 23.73
CA SER A 120 -0.04 -16.20 24.16
C SER A 120 0.81 -17.46 24.37
N ASN A 121 2.13 -17.27 24.45
CA ASN A 121 3.11 -18.29 24.85
C ASN A 121 3.33 -19.46 23.89
N GLY A 122 2.45 -19.67 22.90
CA GLY A 122 2.61 -20.70 21.88
C GLY A 122 1.94 -20.38 20.55
N ASN A 123 2.18 -21.25 19.57
CA ASN A 123 1.51 -21.21 18.27
C ASN A 123 0.28 -22.13 18.33
N HIS A 124 -0.90 -21.56 18.52
CA HIS A 124 -2.14 -22.32 18.71
C HIS A 124 -2.95 -22.40 17.43
N THR A 125 -3.76 -23.45 17.28
CA THR A 125 -4.67 -23.62 16.15
C THR A 125 -6.08 -23.92 16.63
N ILE A 126 -7.06 -23.20 16.11
CA ILE A 126 -8.49 -23.57 16.21
C ILE A 126 -8.91 -24.15 14.86
N GLN A 127 -9.53 -25.33 14.86
CA GLN A 127 -10.05 -26.00 13.66
C GLN A 127 -11.42 -26.65 13.93
N GLY A 128 -12.15 -27.07 12.89
CA GLY A 128 -13.48 -27.67 13.01
C GLY A 128 -14.61 -26.79 12.44
N ASN A 129 -15.74 -26.69 13.14
CA ASN A 129 -16.92 -25.95 12.66
C ASN A 129 -16.78 -24.43 12.88
N PRO A 130 -17.65 -23.58 12.29
CA PRO A 130 -17.56 -22.13 12.41
C PRO A 130 -17.73 -21.58 13.85
N LEU A 131 -17.07 -20.46 14.12
CA LEU A 131 -17.27 -19.64 15.32
C LEU A 131 -18.08 -18.39 14.98
N THR A 132 -19.10 -18.09 15.78
CA THR A 132 -19.82 -16.81 15.71
C THR A 132 -19.17 -15.83 16.68
N MET A 133 -18.62 -14.74 16.14
CA MET A 133 -18.01 -13.66 16.90
C MET A 133 -19.09 -12.63 17.25
N ASP A 134 -19.40 -12.46 18.54
CA ASP A 134 -20.54 -11.64 18.99
C ASP A 134 -20.23 -10.89 20.30
N VAL A 135 -20.48 -9.58 20.30
CA VAL A 135 -20.27 -8.68 21.43
C VAL A 135 -21.46 -7.75 21.60
N THR A 136 -21.78 -7.37 22.82
CA THR A 136 -22.88 -6.44 23.09
C THR A 136 -22.53 -4.99 22.73
N SER A 137 -21.25 -4.67 22.57
CA SER A 137 -20.76 -3.35 22.16
C SER A 137 -19.38 -3.44 21.52
N GLY A 138 -19.17 -2.69 20.45
CA GLY A 138 -17.88 -2.57 19.77
C GLY A 138 -17.65 -3.67 18.75
N THR A 139 -16.41 -4.15 18.64
CA THR A 139 -16.00 -5.15 17.65
C THR A 139 -15.33 -6.34 18.35
N PRO A 140 -15.71 -7.58 18.01
CA PRO A 140 -15.07 -8.78 18.52
C PRO A 140 -13.56 -8.77 18.31
N GLY A 141 -12.82 -9.18 19.34
CA GLY A 141 -11.38 -9.01 19.42
C GLY A 141 -10.63 -10.33 19.35
N VAL A 142 -9.57 -10.39 18.54
CA VAL A 142 -8.59 -11.48 18.56
C VAL A 142 -7.22 -10.93 18.85
N SER A 143 -6.64 -11.42 19.94
CA SER A 143 -5.39 -10.94 20.50
C SER A 143 -4.32 -12.02 20.42
N VAL A 144 -3.15 -11.68 19.87
CA VAL A 144 -2.00 -12.61 19.81
C VAL A 144 -0.77 -11.94 20.38
N ALA A 145 -0.19 -12.51 21.43
CA ALA A 145 0.94 -11.93 22.15
C ALA A 145 2.31 -12.40 21.65
N GLY A 146 3.34 -11.58 21.85
CA GLY A 146 4.73 -11.93 21.57
C GLY A 146 5.02 -12.12 20.09
N SER A 147 6.01 -12.95 19.78
CA SER A 147 6.38 -13.34 18.41
C SER A 147 5.71 -14.64 17.97
N THR A 148 4.57 -15.01 18.57
CA THR A 148 3.85 -16.24 18.24
C THR A 148 2.91 -16.04 17.06
N THR A 149 2.50 -17.14 16.44
CA THR A 149 1.49 -17.18 15.40
C THR A 149 0.37 -18.12 15.82
N SER A 150 -0.84 -17.58 15.98
CA SER A 150 -2.04 -18.40 16.20
C SER A 150 -2.90 -18.44 14.94
N THR A 151 -3.38 -19.63 14.60
CA THR A 151 -4.15 -19.91 13.39
C THR A 151 -5.61 -20.17 13.73
N ILE A 152 -6.51 -19.44 13.07
CA ILE A 152 -7.94 -19.76 13.06
C ILE A 152 -8.25 -20.38 11.70
N ALA A 153 -8.45 -21.69 11.71
CA ALA A 153 -8.75 -22.50 10.54
C ALA A 153 -10.23 -22.81 10.36
N VAL A 154 -11.08 -22.13 11.14
CA VAL A 154 -12.54 -22.17 11.03
C VAL A 154 -13.06 -20.85 10.48
N SER A 155 -14.21 -20.87 9.80
CA SER A 155 -14.88 -19.64 9.39
C SER A 155 -15.35 -18.86 10.63
N LEU A 156 -15.06 -17.56 10.62
CA LEU A 156 -15.64 -16.60 11.56
C LEU A 156 -16.92 -16.00 10.97
N LEU A 157 -17.99 -16.07 11.75
CA LEU A 157 -19.31 -15.49 11.51
C LEU A 157 -19.57 -14.35 12.50
N GLY A 158 -20.69 -13.65 12.37
CA GLY A 158 -21.08 -12.54 13.24
C GLY A 158 -21.47 -11.31 12.42
N ASN A 159 -21.80 -10.19 13.08
CA ASN A 159 -22.24 -8.97 12.39
C ASN A 159 -21.30 -7.76 12.61
N ASP A 160 -20.43 -7.81 13.62
CA ASP A 160 -19.77 -6.61 14.16
C ASP A 160 -18.30 -6.43 13.73
N GLY A 161 -17.83 -7.29 12.83
CA GLY A 161 -16.48 -7.24 12.29
C GLY A 161 -15.45 -8.03 13.09
N LEU A 162 -14.18 -7.67 12.90
CA LEU A 162 -13.04 -8.29 13.56
C LEU A 162 -11.99 -7.23 13.92
N ARG A 163 -11.53 -7.23 15.16
CA ARG A 163 -10.41 -6.41 15.64
C ARG A 163 -9.22 -7.31 15.98
N LYS A 164 -8.09 -7.10 15.33
CA LYS A 164 -6.82 -7.76 15.63
C LYS A 164 -5.94 -6.84 16.49
N ASP A 165 -5.49 -7.34 17.63
CA ASP A 165 -4.47 -6.68 18.45
C ASP A 165 -3.40 -7.64 18.97
N GLY A 166 -2.48 -7.11 19.78
CA GLY A 166 -1.30 -7.84 20.24
C GLY A 166 -0.20 -7.90 19.20
N SER A 167 1.04 -8.02 19.65
CA SER A 167 2.23 -7.94 18.79
C SER A 167 2.42 -9.13 17.85
N GLY A 168 1.75 -10.25 18.12
CA GLY A 168 1.91 -11.50 17.37
C GLY A 168 1.06 -11.58 16.10
N THR A 169 1.13 -12.72 15.44
CA THR A 169 0.43 -12.99 14.18
C THR A 169 -0.86 -13.77 14.40
N LEU A 170 -1.98 -13.25 13.89
CA LEU A 170 -3.19 -14.01 13.67
C LEU A 170 -3.23 -14.46 12.22
N ALA A 171 -3.18 -15.77 11.97
CA ALA A 171 -3.36 -16.34 10.64
C ALA A 171 -4.81 -16.81 10.45
N LEU A 172 -5.49 -16.27 9.44
CA LEU A 172 -6.79 -16.76 8.98
C LEU A 172 -6.57 -17.61 7.74
N THR A 173 -7.11 -18.83 7.74
CA THR A 173 -6.99 -19.76 6.59
C THR A 173 -8.34 -20.16 6.00
N ALA A 174 -9.45 -19.78 6.64
CA ALA A 174 -10.81 -20.02 6.16
C ALA A 174 -11.44 -18.74 5.62
N VAL A 175 -12.43 -18.88 4.73
CA VAL A 175 -13.27 -17.77 4.29
C VAL A 175 -14.17 -17.34 5.45
N ASN A 176 -14.12 -16.06 5.80
CA ASN A 176 -14.93 -15.50 6.88
C ASN A 176 -16.09 -14.70 6.28
N SER A 177 -17.25 -14.78 6.93
CA SER A 177 -18.48 -14.14 6.46
C SER A 177 -19.13 -13.29 7.56
N PHE A 178 -18.34 -12.81 8.51
CA PHE A 178 -18.79 -11.80 9.46
C PHE A 178 -19.24 -10.52 8.72
N GLY A 179 -20.22 -9.81 9.25
CA GLY A 179 -20.54 -8.43 8.85
C GLY A 179 -19.52 -7.44 9.42
N GLY A 180 -19.69 -6.14 9.15
CA GLY A 180 -18.80 -5.11 9.67
C GLY A 180 -17.45 -5.05 8.95
N GLY A 181 -16.46 -4.42 9.57
CA GLY A 181 -15.11 -4.23 9.01
C GLY A 181 -14.03 -5.00 9.76
N THR A 182 -12.82 -5.02 9.20
CA THR A 182 -11.62 -5.57 9.86
C THR A 182 -10.71 -4.43 10.29
N THR A 183 -10.38 -4.36 11.59
CA THR A 183 -9.44 -3.38 12.15
C THR A 183 -8.21 -4.08 12.70
N ILE A 184 -7.02 -3.61 12.35
CA ILE A 184 -5.74 -4.15 12.84
C ILE A 184 -5.03 -3.05 13.62
N ASP A 185 -5.06 -3.17 14.95
CA ASP A 185 -4.46 -2.22 15.88
C ASP A 185 -3.01 -2.57 16.24
N GLY A 186 -2.63 -3.84 16.06
CA GLY A 186 -1.31 -4.32 16.45
C GLY A 186 -0.93 -5.68 15.88
N GLY A 187 0.37 -5.88 15.70
CA GLY A 187 0.94 -7.12 15.18
C GLY A 187 0.48 -7.39 13.75
N THR A 188 0.38 -8.67 13.39
CA THR A 188 0.05 -9.06 12.01
C THR A 188 -1.28 -9.78 11.95
N LEU A 189 -2.19 -9.34 11.08
CA LEU A 189 -3.23 -10.18 10.51
C LEU A 189 -2.71 -10.76 9.20
N GLU A 190 -2.56 -12.07 9.14
CA GLU A 190 -2.13 -12.79 7.95
C GLU A 190 -3.33 -13.48 7.31
N LEU A 191 -3.64 -13.11 6.07
CA LEU A 191 -4.65 -13.76 5.25
C LEU A 191 -3.95 -14.83 4.39
N ARG A 192 -3.94 -16.05 4.90
CA ARG A 192 -3.37 -17.22 4.23
C ARG A 192 -4.41 -17.80 3.27
N GLY A 193 -4.53 -17.18 2.11
CA GLY A 193 -5.50 -17.59 1.11
C GLY A 193 -5.24 -18.98 0.52
N ALA A 194 -6.31 -19.70 0.19
CA ALA A 194 -6.33 -20.87 -0.67
C ALA A 194 -6.50 -20.43 -2.14
N SER A 195 -6.02 -21.26 -3.06
CA SER A 195 -6.08 -21.04 -4.51
C SER A 195 -7.51 -20.75 -5.01
N GLY A 196 -7.63 -19.92 -6.06
CA GLY A 196 -8.90 -19.64 -6.74
C GLY A 196 -9.50 -18.24 -6.50
N GLY A 197 -8.77 -17.35 -5.82
CA GLY A 197 -9.12 -15.93 -5.65
C GLY A 197 -10.44 -15.67 -4.90
N THR A 198 -10.69 -16.46 -3.86
CA THR A 198 -11.74 -16.17 -2.87
C THR A 198 -11.17 -15.24 -1.79
N GLY A 199 -11.89 -14.17 -1.47
CA GLY A 199 -11.52 -13.26 -0.37
C GLY A 199 -11.75 -13.90 1.00
N LEU A 200 -10.84 -13.65 1.95
CA LEU A 200 -10.90 -14.24 3.30
C LEU A 200 -11.65 -13.37 4.30
N ILE A 201 -11.75 -12.07 4.02
CA ILE A 201 -12.45 -11.08 4.84
C ILE A 201 -13.29 -10.18 3.93
N ASN A 202 -14.22 -9.45 4.52
CA ASN A 202 -15.13 -8.55 3.81
C ASN A 202 -15.27 -7.21 4.56
N GLY A 203 -15.97 -6.26 3.93
CA GLY A 203 -16.22 -4.94 4.49
C GLY A 203 -15.01 -4.02 4.46
N ALA A 204 -15.03 -2.96 5.26
CA ALA A 204 -13.94 -1.98 5.30
C ALA A 204 -12.75 -2.53 6.09
N VAL A 205 -11.54 -2.34 5.58
CA VAL A 205 -10.30 -2.74 6.25
C VAL A 205 -9.54 -1.51 6.72
N THR A 206 -9.18 -1.47 8.00
CA THR A 206 -8.35 -0.43 8.61
C THR A 206 -7.10 -1.03 9.23
N VAL A 207 -5.93 -0.55 8.83
CA VAL A 207 -4.63 -0.91 9.42
C VAL A 207 -4.08 0.29 10.14
N ASN A 208 -4.11 0.27 11.47
CA ASN A 208 -3.59 1.35 12.30
C ASN A 208 -2.09 1.22 12.52
N SER A 209 -1.47 2.26 13.06
CA SER A 209 -0.04 2.27 13.38
C SER A 209 0.30 1.14 14.35
N GLY A 210 1.36 0.38 14.04
CA GLY A 210 1.71 -0.86 14.76
C GLY A 210 1.02 -2.12 14.24
N GLY A 211 0.03 -1.97 13.36
CA GLY A 211 -0.66 -3.05 12.67
C GLY A 211 -0.07 -3.38 11.29
N THR A 212 -0.16 -4.65 10.92
CA THR A 212 0.23 -5.17 9.61
C THR A 212 -0.85 -6.09 9.04
N LEU A 213 -1.26 -5.86 7.79
CA LEU A 213 -2.02 -6.83 7.00
C LEU A 213 -1.06 -7.54 6.04
N SER A 214 -0.98 -8.87 6.10
CA SER A 214 -0.10 -9.68 5.24
C SER A 214 -0.90 -10.66 4.38
N LEU A 215 -0.68 -10.62 3.07
CA LEU A 215 -1.37 -11.44 2.06
C LEU A 215 -0.37 -12.45 1.47
N THR A 216 -0.38 -13.68 1.99
CA THR A 216 0.69 -14.68 1.74
C THR A 216 0.29 -15.83 0.81
N GLY A 217 -0.97 -15.88 0.35
CA GLY A 217 -1.53 -17.09 -0.29
C GLY A 217 -1.39 -17.22 -1.82
N GLY A 218 -0.84 -16.23 -2.54
CA GLY A 218 -0.69 -16.29 -4.02
C GLY A 218 -1.56 -15.28 -4.79
N ASP A 219 -1.62 -15.45 -6.12
CA ASP A 219 -2.30 -14.55 -7.06
C ASP A 219 -3.81 -14.37 -6.75
N GLY A 220 -4.22 -13.13 -6.48
CA GLY A 220 -5.59 -12.79 -6.05
C GLY A 220 -5.94 -13.10 -4.59
N THR A 221 -4.98 -13.35 -3.69
CA THR A 221 -5.29 -13.71 -2.30
C THR A 221 -5.61 -12.52 -1.40
N GLY A 222 -6.21 -12.81 -0.24
CA GLY A 222 -6.70 -11.81 0.72
C GLY A 222 -8.08 -11.27 0.36
N PHE A 223 -8.15 -10.49 -0.72
CA PHE A 223 -9.38 -9.81 -1.16
C PHE A 223 -10.13 -10.54 -2.26
N GLY A 224 -9.47 -11.46 -2.99
CA GLY A 224 -10.09 -12.22 -4.06
C GLY A 224 -10.23 -11.45 -5.38
N TRP A 225 -10.57 -12.16 -6.46
CA TRP A 225 -10.83 -11.57 -7.78
C TRP A 225 -11.99 -10.59 -7.80
N ASN A 226 -13.01 -10.79 -6.95
CA ASN A 226 -14.17 -9.89 -6.90
C ASN A 226 -14.07 -8.85 -5.79
N ASN A 227 -12.89 -8.66 -5.18
CA ASN A 227 -12.63 -7.80 -4.01
C ASN A 227 -13.81 -7.79 -3.02
N THR A 228 -13.75 -8.66 -2.01
CA THR A 228 -14.79 -8.73 -0.97
C THR A 228 -14.77 -7.55 0.01
N ILE A 229 -13.74 -6.71 -0.05
CA ILE A 229 -13.60 -5.51 0.79
C ILE A 229 -14.28 -4.29 0.14
N SER A 230 -14.78 -3.38 0.97
CA SER A 230 -15.39 -2.12 0.52
C SER A 230 -14.43 -0.92 0.55
N GLY A 231 -13.21 -1.12 1.05
CA GLY A 231 -12.18 -0.08 1.17
C GLY A 231 -11.00 -0.53 2.01
N LEU A 232 -9.84 0.07 1.77
CA LEU A 232 -8.60 -0.17 2.50
C LEU A 232 -8.03 1.16 3.02
N THR A 233 -8.00 1.32 4.34
CA THR A 233 -7.40 2.47 5.01
C THR A 233 -6.16 2.03 5.77
N VAL A 234 -5.04 2.70 5.55
CA VAL A 234 -3.75 2.42 6.22
C VAL A 234 -3.32 3.70 6.94
N ASN A 235 -3.40 3.71 8.27
CA ASN A 235 -3.13 4.87 9.14
C ASN A 235 -1.79 4.68 9.86
N GLY A 236 -0.67 4.94 9.19
CA GLY A 236 0.68 4.71 9.71
C GLY A 236 1.02 3.22 9.93
N GLY A 237 0.14 2.30 9.51
CA GLY A 237 0.34 0.86 9.52
C GLY A 237 0.98 0.35 8.22
N SER A 238 0.98 -0.97 8.03
CA SER A 238 1.53 -1.59 6.82
C SER A 238 0.64 -2.65 6.18
N VAL A 239 0.67 -2.72 4.85
CA VAL A 239 0.06 -3.80 4.07
C VAL A 239 1.14 -4.44 3.21
N SER A 240 1.21 -5.77 3.20
CA SER A 240 2.19 -6.52 2.43
C SER A 240 1.51 -7.62 1.62
N ALA A 241 1.81 -7.69 0.32
CA ALA A 241 1.35 -8.76 -0.57
C ALA A 241 2.53 -9.57 -1.12
N PRO A 242 3.31 -10.28 -0.27
CA PRO A 242 4.41 -11.12 -0.75
C PRO A 242 3.94 -12.23 -1.69
N GLY A 243 2.71 -12.72 -1.52
CA GLY A 243 2.11 -13.72 -2.40
C GLY A 243 1.51 -13.16 -3.69
N GLY A 244 1.45 -11.83 -3.87
CA GLY A 244 0.63 -11.20 -4.90
C GLY A 244 -0.79 -10.90 -4.41
N SER A 245 -1.37 -9.77 -4.84
CA SER A 245 -2.78 -9.45 -4.56
C SER A 245 -3.39 -8.54 -5.61
N HIS A 246 -4.71 -8.62 -5.73
CA HIS A 246 -5.53 -7.79 -6.60
C HIS A 246 -6.25 -6.71 -5.80
N LEU A 247 -6.42 -5.53 -6.41
CA LEU A 247 -7.24 -4.43 -5.90
C LEU A 247 -8.01 -3.78 -7.05
N GLY A 248 -9.28 -3.41 -6.80
CA GLY A 248 -10.14 -2.76 -7.81
C GLY A 248 -10.80 -3.70 -8.81
N PHE A 249 -10.79 -5.00 -8.57
CA PHE A 249 -11.51 -5.97 -9.39
C PHE A 249 -12.87 -6.31 -8.78
N GLY A 250 -13.93 -6.30 -9.58
CA GLY A 250 -15.30 -6.49 -9.07
C GLY A 250 -15.88 -5.20 -8.52
N SER A 251 -15.95 -5.07 -7.19
CA SER A 251 -16.52 -3.85 -6.56
C SER A 251 -15.50 -2.71 -6.49
N TYR A 252 -16.00 -1.47 -6.43
CA TYR A 252 -15.16 -0.30 -6.20
C TYR A 252 -14.45 -0.40 -4.84
N VAL A 253 -13.14 -0.18 -4.83
CA VAL A 253 -12.31 -0.11 -3.62
C VAL A 253 -11.62 1.25 -3.58
N ASN A 254 -11.70 1.93 -2.43
CA ASN A 254 -10.85 3.09 -2.17
C ASN A 254 -9.66 2.69 -1.29
N VAL A 255 -8.45 3.03 -1.72
CA VAL A 255 -7.23 2.93 -0.93
C VAL A 255 -6.89 4.31 -0.37
N ALA A 256 -6.80 4.40 0.95
CA ALA A 256 -6.39 5.61 1.67
C ALA A 256 -5.15 5.31 2.50
N MET A 257 -4.01 5.91 2.11
CA MET A 257 -2.76 5.85 2.86
C MET A 257 -2.58 7.17 3.64
N ASN A 258 -2.41 7.06 4.95
CA ASN A 258 -2.38 8.21 5.86
C ASN A 258 -1.18 8.15 6.80
N GLY A 259 -0.46 9.27 6.92
CA GLY A 259 0.43 9.56 8.05
C GLY A 259 1.57 8.57 8.25
N GLY A 260 2.30 8.21 7.18
CA GLY A 260 3.45 7.29 7.25
C GLY A 260 3.08 5.83 6.99
N ALA A 261 2.00 5.61 6.25
CA ALA A 261 1.53 4.29 5.84
C ALA A 261 2.48 3.64 4.83
N SER A 262 2.51 2.31 4.81
CA SER A 262 3.30 1.55 3.84
C SER A 262 2.50 0.46 3.13
N MET A 263 2.73 0.30 1.83
CA MET A 263 2.28 -0.84 1.02
C MET A 263 3.49 -1.49 0.34
N SER A 264 3.54 -2.82 0.32
CA SER A 264 4.68 -3.57 -0.20
C SER A 264 4.25 -4.87 -0.90
N GLY A 265 5.16 -5.49 -1.64
CA GLY A 265 4.95 -6.77 -2.30
C GLY A 265 4.56 -6.61 -3.77
N ASN A 266 3.80 -7.57 -4.29
CA ASN A 266 3.40 -7.61 -5.69
C ASN A 266 1.90 -7.33 -5.78
N TRP A 267 1.53 -6.32 -6.58
CA TRP A 267 0.15 -5.90 -6.71
C TRP A 267 -0.26 -5.87 -8.19
N GLN A 268 -1.50 -6.27 -8.46
CA GLN A 268 -2.20 -5.84 -9.67
C GLN A 268 -3.35 -4.93 -9.27
N TRP A 269 -3.36 -3.71 -9.80
CA TRP A 269 -4.41 -2.73 -9.56
C TRP A 269 -5.22 -2.58 -10.82
N ASN A 270 -6.54 -2.62 -10.70
CA ASN A 270 -7.44 -2.40 -11.82
C ASN A 270 -7.95 -0.96 -11.85
N GLY A 271 -7.73 -0.29 -12.97
CA GLY A 271 -7.91 1.13 -13.22
C GLY A 271 -9.29 1.50 -13.75
N ASP A 272 -10.18 0.52 -13.93
CA ASP A 272 -11.51 0.56 -14.59
C ASP A 272 -12.58 1.45 -13.92
N GLY A 273 -12.17 2.53 -13.25
CA GLY A 273 -13.02 3.33 -12.38
C GLY A 273 -13.38 2.62 -11.07
N LEU A 274 -12.77 1.46 -10.81
CA LEU A 274 -13.04 0.59 -9.65
C LEU A 274 -11.99 0.73 -8.54
N LEU A 275 -10.94 1.52 -8.74
CA LEU A 275 -9.93 1.78 -7.73
C LEU A 275 -9.69 3.28 -7.56
N GLY A 276 -10.06 3.80 -6.39
CA GLY A 276 -9.63 5.12 -5.93
C GLY A 276 -8.36 5.01 -5.11
N PHE A 277 -7.44 5.97 -5.25
CA PHE A 277 -6.25 6.06 -4.42
C PHE A 277 -6.06 7.48 -3.86
N THR A 278 -5.82 7.56 -2.56
CA THR A 278 -5.50 8.80 -1.84
C THR A 278 -4.29 8.61 -0.93
N SER A 279 -3.40 9.60 -0.91
CA SER A 279 -2.28 9.71 0.03
C SER A 279 -2.39 11.02 0.80
N SER A 280 -2.34 10.96 2.13
CA SER A 280 -2.43 12.16 2.99
C SER A 280 -1.61 12.05 4.28
N GLY A 281 -1.52 13.15 5.02
CA GLY A 281 -0.87 13.25 6.32
C GLY A 281 0.53 13.85 6.27
N ASP A 282 1.07 14.16 7.44
CA ASP A 282 2.31 14.93 7.60
C ASP A 282 3.59 14.14 7.34
N ASN A 283 3.50 12.81 7.36
CA ASN A 283 4.60 11.89 7.10
C ASN A 283 4.44 11.25 5.72
N ALA A 284 5.56 11.09 5.01
CA ALA A 284 5.61 10.43 3.71
C ALA A 284 5.03 9.01 3.75
N ASN A 285 4.08 8.72 2.87
CA ASN A 285 3.59 7.37 2.62
C ASN A 285 4.53 6.65 1.62
N LEU A 286 4.64 5.32 1.74
CA LEU A 286 5.60 4.54 0.96
C LEU A 286 4.96 3.35 0.27
N ILE A 287 5.19 3.21 -1.04
CA ILE A 287 4.84 2.02 -1.81
C ILE A 287 6.12 1.41 -2.38
N THR A 288 6.31 0.10 -2.18
CA THR A 288 7.51 -0.65 -2.62
C THR A 288 7.11 -1.97 -3.30
N GLY A 289 8.05 -2.58 -4.04
CA GLY A 289 7.84 -3.86 -4.71
C GLY A 289 7.45 -3.68 -6.18
N SER A 290 6.40 -4.36 -6.63
CA SER A 290 5.87 -4.24 -7.99
C SER A 290 4.39 -3.87 -7.99
N LEU A 291 4.01 -3.03 -8.95
CA LEU A 291 2.65 -2.60 -9.17
C LEU A 291 2.32 -2.72 -10.67
N VAL A 292 1.57 -3.76 -11.02
CA VAL A 292 1.01 -3.93 -12.37
C VAL A 292 -0.27 -3.13 -12.47
N LEU A 293 -0.26 -2.13 -13.33
CA LEU A 293 -1.40 -1.30 -13.70
C LEU A 293 -2.21 -2.04 -14.77
N ARG A 294 -3.50 -2.25 -14.49
CA ARG A 294 -4.42 -2.91 -15.40
C ARG A 294 -5.55 -1.98 -15.73
N SER A 295 -5.73 -1.69 -17.02
CA SER A 295 -6.81 -0.85 -17.51
C SER A 295 -7.79 -1.69 -18.33
N ASP A 296 -8.24 -2.82 -17.78
CA ASP A 296 -9.00 -3.88 -18.49
C ASP A 296 -10.30 -3.34 -19.16
N GLY A 297 -10.91 -2.33 -18.57
CA GLY A 297 -12.09 -1.56 -19.01
C GLY A 297 -11.76 -0.13 -19.47
N GLY A 298 -10.47 0.20 -19.65
CA GLY A 298 -9.99 1.41 -20.32
C GLY A 298 -9.89 2.68 -19.47
N SER A 299 -10.09 2.60 -18.15
CA SER A 299 -9.82 3.73 -17.25
C SER A 299 -8.43 3.59 -16.62
N ASN A 300 -7.80 4.73 -16.36
CA ASN A 300 -6.40 4.82 -15.94
C ASN A 300 -6.24 5.07 -14.43
N HIS A 301 -5.02 4.92 -13.93
CA HIS A 301 -4.73 4.95 -12.50
C HIS A 301 -4.46 6.37 -12.00
N THR A 302 -5.30 6.84 -11.09
CA THR A 302 -5.17 8.17 -10.48
C THR A 302 -4.64 8.08 -9.07
N PHE A 303 -3.51 8.74 -8.82
CA PHE A 303 -2.96 8.98 -7.50
C PHE A 303 -3.32 10.41 -7.07
N ASN A 304 -4.23 10.55 -6.11
CA ASN A 304 -4.54 11.83 -5.49
C ASN A 304 -3.69 12.03 -4.23
N VAL A 305 -2.72 12.94 -4.30
CA VAL A 305 -1.74 13.14 -3.22
C VAL A 305 -1.95 14.51 -2.62
N ALA A 306 -2.37 14.55 -1.36
CA ALA A 306 -2.48 15.77 -0.58
C ALA A 306 -1.09 16.26 -0.14
N ASP A 307 -0.99 17.56 0.10
CA ASP A 307 0.23 18.21 0.61
C ASP A 307 0.22 18.13 2.15
N GLY A 308 1.23 17.48 2.71
CA GLY A 308 1.51 17.43 4.14
C GLY A 308 2.77 18.23 4.48
N THR A 309 3.33 18.02 5.67
CA THR A 309 4.59 18.68 6.05
C THR A 309 5.85 18.02 5.46
N ALA A 310 5.73 16.80 4.94
CA ALA A 310 6.85 16.08 4.35
C ALA A 310 7.24 16.70 3.00
N ALA A 311 8.54 16.71 2.68
CA ALA A 311 9.00 17.20 1.36
C ALA A 311 8.51 16.33 0.18
N THR A 312 8.30 15.05 0.46
CA THR A 312 7.66 14.08 -0.44
C THR A 312 6.51 13.44 0.33
N ASP A 313 5.28 13.58 -0.14
CA ASP A 313 4.08 13.07 0.54
C ASP A 313 3.78 11.61 0.20
N LEU A 314 4.08 11.22 -1.04
CA LEU A 314 4.01 9.84 -1.50
C LEU A 314 5.31 9.46 -2.21
N LYS A 315 6.01 8.46 -1.68
CA LYS A 315 7.15 7.84 -2.33
C LYS A 315 6.73 6.51 -2.95
N LEU A 316 6.87 6.42 -4.27
CA LEU A 316 6.61 5.22 -5.07
C LEU A 316 7.97 4.64 -5.51
N ASP A 317 8.51 3.79 -4.64
CA ASP A 317 9.73 3.00 -4.87
C ASP A 317 9.42 1.63 -5.49
N ALA A 318 8.15 1.37 -5.85
CA ALA A 318 7.75 0.19 -6.61
C ALA A 318 8.06 0.38 -8.11
N VAL A 319 8.24 -0.74 -8.82
CA VAL A 319 8.26 -0.77 -10.28
C VAL A 319 6.81 -0.79 -10.79
N LEU A 320 6.44 0.22 -11.58
CA LEU A 320 5.15 0.27 -12.26
C LEU A 320 5.29 -0.30 -13.66
N SER A 321 4.48 -1.28 -13.99
CA SER A 321 4.35 -1.85 -15.33
C SER A 321 2.88 -1.94 -15.72
N ASP A 322 2.58 -2.34 -16.94
CA ASP A 322 1.23 -2.73 -17.33
C ASP A 322 1.24 -4.11 -18.01
N GLN A 323 0.11 -4.51 -18.59
CA GLN A 323 -0.04 -5.77 -19.34
C GLN A 323 -0.02 -5.56 -20.85
N TRP A 324 0.26 -4.34 -21.34
CA TRP A 324 0.37 -4.09 -22.76
C TRP A 324 1.81 -4.40 -23.22
N PRO A 325 2.03 -4.82 -24.48
CA PRO A 325 1.08 -5.41 -25.42
C PRO A 325 0.83 -6.91 -25.17
N GLU A 326 1.31 -7.48 -24.05
CA GLU A 326 1.18 -8.91 -23.72
C GLU A 326 -0.28 -9.39 -23.80
N VAL A 327 -1.20 -8.58 -23.29
CA VAL A 327 -2.64 -8.82 -23.34
C VAL A 327 -3.28 -7.86 -24.33
N GLY A 328 -3.41 -8.28 -25.58
CA GLY A 328 -3.80 -7.41 -26.71
C GLY A 328 -5.19 -6.76 -26.65
N TRP A 329 -6.04 -7.09 -25.66
CA TRP A 329 -7.32 -6.40 -25.41
C TRP A 329 -7.26 -5.37 -24.27
N VAL A 330 -6.19 -5.39 -23.45
CA VAL A 330 -5.99 -4.42 -22.37
C VAL A 330 -5.22 -3.24 -22.96
N PRO A 331 -5.75 -2.01 -23.00
CA PRO A 331 -5.00 -0.87 -23.47
C PRO A 331 -3.78 -0.58 -22.58
N ALA A 332 -2.78 0.10 -23.15
CA ALA A 332 -1.65 0.65 -22.41
C ALA A 332 -2.15 1.49 -21.22
N SER A 333 -1.62 1.22 -20.02
CA SER A 333 -2.12 1.86 -18.80
C SER A 333 -1.40 3.17 -18.54
N ALA A 334 -2.17 4.23 -18.27
CA ALA A 334 -1.64 5.55 -17.99
C ALA A 334 -1.61 5.84 -16.48
N LEU A 335 -0.69 6.73 -16.10
CA LEU A 335 -0.57 7.27 -14.76
C LEU A 335 -1.11 8.70 -14.70
N THR A 336 -1.97 9.00 -13.73
CA THR A 336 -2.45 10.35 -13.46
C THR A 336 -2.13 10.77 -12.03
N LYS A 337 -1.39 11.86 -11.86
CA LYS A 337 -1.14 12.52 -10.58
C LYS A 337 -2.11 13.68 -10.40
N THR A 338 -2.82 13.71 -9.28
CA THR A 338 -3.69 14.81 -8.84
C THR A 338 -3.36 15.20 -7.40
N GLY A 339 -4.04 16.22 -6.88
CA GLY A 339 -3.79 16.75 -5.54
C GLY A 339 -2.55 17.65 -5.49
N VAL A 340 -2.47 18.50 -4.47
CA VAL A 340 -1.47 19.57 -4.38
C VAL A 340 -0.10 19.10 -3.88
N GLY A 341 -0.01 17.90 -3.31
CA GLY A 341 1.23 17.38 -2.72
C GLY A 341 2.25 16.88 -3.74
N THR A 342 3.40 16.48 -3.22
CA THR A 342 4.54 15.93 -3.96
C THR A 342 4.50 14.40 -3.99
N MET A 343 4.46 13.84 -5.20
CA MET A 343 4.63 12.40 -5.45
C MET A 343 5.99 12.16 -6.09
N GLU A 344 6.78 11.25 -5.53
CA GLU A 344 8.05 10.81 -6.11
C GLU A 344 7.93 9.41 -6.68
N VAL A 345 8.19 9.25 -7.98
CA VAL A 345 8.35 7.94 -8.64
C VAL A 345 9.83 7.65 -8.79
N ASN A 346 10.29 6.56 -8.20
CA ASN A 346 11.72 6.24 -8.11
C ASN A 346 12.05 4.80 -8.53
N GLY A 347 11.04 4.01 -8.88
CA GLY A 347 11.23 2.73 -9.59
C GLY A 347 11.48 2.93 -11.10
N PRO A 348 12.22 2.01 -11.75
CA PRO A 348 12.36 1.97 -13.20
C PRO A 348 11.04 1.50 -13.84
N ASN A 349 10.14 2.42 -14.10
CA ASN A 349 8.79 2.14 -14.57
C ASN A 349 8.77 1.84 -16.07
N SER A 350 7.86 0.96 -16.49
CA SER A 350 7.74 0.45 -17.85
C SER A 350 6.30 0.32 -18.35
N TYR A 351 5.34 1.03 -17.75
CA TYR A 351 3.99 1.12 -18.31
C TYR A 351 4.03 1.85 -19.66
N ASP A 352 3.18 1.46 -20.61
CA ASP A 352 3.23 2.00 -21.97
C ASP A 352 2.38 3.26 -22.15
N GLY A 353 1.40 3.48 -21.27
CA GLY A 353 0.52 4.64 -21.34
C GLY A 353 1.21 5.95 -20.93
N GLY A 354 0.54 7.07 -21.19
CA GLY A 354 1.06 8.39 -20.85
C GLY A 354 1.12 8.65 -19.34
N THR A 355 1.83 9.71 -18.96
CA THR A 355 1.82 10.27 -17.61
C THR A 355 1.18 11.64 -17.65
N THR A 356 0.15 11.88 -16.84
CA THR A 356 -0.54 13.16 -16.72
C THR A 356 -0.37 13.73 -15.30
N VAL A 357 0.12 14.96 -15.18
CA VAL A 357 0.24 15.68 -13.92
C VAL A 357 -0.79 16.81 -13.90
N ASN A 358 -1.85 16.62 -13.12
CA ASN A 358 -2.98 17.54 -12.99
C ASN A 358 -2.89 18.49 -11.78
N GLY A 359 -1.96 18.24 -10.86
CA GLY A 359 -1.76 19.09 -9.69
C GLY A 359 -0.54 18.69 -8.87
N GLY A 360 -0.03 19.66 -8.12
CA GLY A 360 1.15 19.49 -7.26
C GLY A 360 2.40 19.16 -8.07
N THR A 361 3.31 18.42 -7.46
CA THR A 361 4.60 18.05 -8.06
C THR A 361 4.68 16.54 -8.27
N LEU A 362 5.05 16.12 -9.47
CA LEU A 362 5.55 14.77 -9.76
C LEU A 362 7.07 14.83 -9.88
N VAL A 363 7.79 14.16 -8.99
CA VAL A 363 9.25 14.02 -9.05
C VAL A 363 9.58 12.65 -9.64
N VAL A 364 10.37 12.64 -10.70
CA VAL A 364 11.05 11.44 -11.19
C VAL A 364 12.41 11.37 -10.49
N GLY A 365 12.51 10.47 -9.52
CA GLY A 365 13.69 10.28 -8.66
C GLY A 365 14.94 9.88 -9.46
N THR A 366 16.10 9.81 -8.81
CA THR A 366 17.38 9.57 -9.50
C THR A 366 17.47 8.21 -10.18
N PHE A 367 16.69 7.23 -9.73
CA PHE A 367 16.57 5.89 -10.34
C PHE A 367 15.24 5.69 -11.06
N GLY A 368 14.34 6.67 -10.98
CA GLY A 368 12.98 6.58 -11.48
C GLY A 368 12.91 6.88 -12.96
N THR A 369 12.02 6.22 -13.68
CA THR A 369 11.63 6.60 -15.04
C THR A 369 10.12 6.82 -15.08
N LEU A 370 9.64 7.61 -16.02
CA LEU A 370 8.27 7.48 -16.48
C LEU A 370 8.17 6.29 -17.43
N GLY A 371 6.94 5.85 -17.71
CA GLY A 371 6.65 4.86 -18.73
C GLY A 371 6.99 5.33 -20.16
N GLY A 372 6.68 4.48 -21.14
CA GLY A 372 6.96 4.74 -22.56
C GLY A 372 6.10 5.82 -23.22
N GLY A 373 4.98 6.20 -22.59
CA GLY A 373 4.03 7.15 -23.14
C GLY A 373 4.39 8.63 -22.93
N ASN A 374 3.59 9.50 -23.55
CA ASN A 374 3.75 10.96 -23.48
C ASN A 374 3.62 11.51 -22.05
N LEU A 375 4.32 12.61 -21.76
CA LEU A 375 4.15 13.38 -20.54
C LEU A 375 3.25 14.59 -20.79
N THR A 376 2.21 14.76 -19.99
CA THR A 376 1.37 15.97 -19.97
C THR A 376 1.45 16.62 -18.60
N VAL A 377 1.80 17.90 -18.54
CA VAL A 377 1.80 18.71 -17.32
C VAL A 377 0.79 19.85 -17.48
N ASN A 378 -0.28 19.78 -16.69
CA ASN A 378 -1.41 20.70 -16.78
C ASN A 378 -1.20 21.96 -15.91
N PRO A 379 -2.05 23.01 -16.09
CA PRO A 379 -1.83 24.30 -15.43
C PRO A 379 -1.69 24.18 -13.91
N GLY A 380 -0.61 24.75 -13.37
CA GLY A 380 -0.32 24.78 -11.94
C GLY A 380 0.32 23.51 -11.39
N ALA A 381 0.58 22.52 -12.25
CA ALA A 381 1.35 21.33 -11.90
C ALA A 381 2.82 21.45 -12.32
N VAL A 382 3.67 20.66 -11.68
CA VAL A 382 5.10 20.58 -11.97
C VAL A 382 5.52 19.13 -12.15
N CYS A 383 6.34 18.85 -13.16
CA CYS A 383 7.11 17.62 -13.23
C CYS A 383 8.61 17.95 -13.06
N GLU A 384 9.28 17.32 -12.10
CA GLU A 384 10.72 17.47 -11.88
C GLU A 384 11.44 16.18 -12.26
N ILE A 385 12.41 16.25 -13.16
CA ILE A 385 13.23 15.11 -13.57
C ILE A 385 14.60 15.20 -12.89
N ARG A 386 14.92 14.22 -12.05
CA ARG A 386 16.21 14.05 -11.39
C ARG A 386 17.03 12.88 -11.94
N ASN A 387 16.41 11.96 -12.67
CA ASN A 387 17.12 10.86 -13.31
C ASN A 387 18.02 11.39 -14.45
N THR A 388 19.30 11.03 -14.41
CA THR A 388 20.29 11.43 -15.43
C THR A 388 20.31 10.56 -16.69
N ALA A 389 19.44 9.54 -16.78
CA ALA A 389 19.39 8.55 -17.84
C ALA A 389 17.93 8.19 -18.20
N GLY A 390 17.31 8.98 -19.09
CA GLY A 390 16.01 8.66 -19.68
C GLY A 390 14.87 8.65 -18.66
N GLY A 391 14.77 9.72 -17.86
CA GLY A 391 13.65 9.88 -16.93
C GLY A 391 12.31 9.98 -17.67
N ILE A 392 12.36 10.46 -18.91
CA ILE A 392 11.27 10.42 -19.90
C ILE A 392 11.74 9.54 -21.06
N ALA A 393 10.85 8.73 -21.63
CA ALA A 393 11.21 7.92 -22.79
C ALA A 393 11.55 8.78 -24.01
N ASP A 394 12.67 8.48 -24.70
CA ASP A 394 13.11 9.18 -25.91
C ASP A 394 12.01 9.39 -26.99
N PRO A 395 11.13 8.42 -27.30
CA PRO A 395 10.06 8.62 -28.27
C PRO A 395 8.86 9.44 -27.73
N ALA A 396 8.85 9.80 -26.45
CA ALA A 396 7.73 10.52 -25.86
C ALA A 396 7.65 11.96 -26.37
N SER A 397 6.42 12.46 -26.47
CA SER A 397 6.14 13.89 -26.57
C SER A 397 5.83 14.46 -25.18
N ILE A 398 6.26 15.70 -24.94
CA ILE A 398 5.91 16.48 -23.75
C ILE A 398 4.85 17.52 -24.11
N TYR A 399 3.81 17.66 -23.29
CA TYR A 399 2.78 18.70 -23.39
C TYR A 399 2.79 19.54 -22.10
N LEU A 400 3.17 20.81 -22.22
CA LEU A 400 3.11 21.78 -21.13
C LEU A 400 1.94 22.73 -21.39
N ASN A 401 0.90 22.63 -20.56
CA ASN A 401 -0.35 23.38 -20.76
C ASN A 401 -0.47 24.50 -19.73
N GLY A 402 -0.78 25.70 -20.17
CA GLY A 402 -0.89 26.91 -19.37
C GLY A 402 0.34 27.14 -18.51
N THR A 403 0.14 27.15 -17.19
CA THR A 403 1.22 27.31 -16.19
C THR A 403 1.85 25.99 -15.76
N GLY A 404 1.62 24.89 -16.48
CA GLY A 404 2.29 23.62 -16.24
C GLY A 404 3.78 23.71 -16.56
N ALA A 405 4.63 23.16 -15.70
CA ALA A 405 6.09 23.33 -15.83
C ALA A 405 6.89 22.03 -15.70
N LEU A 406 8.02 21.99 -16.40
CA LEU A 406 9.04 20.95 -16.31
C LEU A 406 10.31 21.52 -15.66
N ILE A 407 10.83 20.84 -14.65
CA ILE A 407 12.11 21.19 -14.01
C ILE A 407 13.11 20.08 -14.29
N LEU A 408 14.30 20.44 -14.78
CA LEU A 408 15.40 19.50 -15.03
C LEU A 408 16.55 19.74 -14.06
N ALA A 409 17.02 18.69 -13.40
CA ALA A 409 18.17 18.77 -12.51
C ALA A 409 19.43 19.30 -13.23
N SER A 410 20.33 19.94 -12.47
CA SER A 410 21.55 20.53 -13.03
C SER A 410 22.43 19.49 -13.74
N GLY A 411 22.86 19.79 -14.97
CA GLY A 411 23.73 18.91 -15.76
C GLY A 411 23.01 17.74 -16.44
N LEU A 412 21.68 17.68 -16.36
CA LEU A 412 20.84 16.68 -17.02
C LEU A 412 20.46 17.15 -18.42
N ASN A 413 20.63 16.30 -19.42
CA ASN A 413 20.07 16.49 -20.77
C ASN A 413 19.02 15.40 -21.02
N GLU A 414 17.75 15.77 -21.13
CA GLU A 414 16.66 14.82 -21.45
C GLU A 414 16.34 14.90 -22.93
N THR A 415 16.16 13.75 -23.60
CA THR A 415 15.88 13.71 -25.04
C THR A 415 14.44 13.29 -25.27
N VAL A 416 13.73 14.01 -26.13
CA VAL A 416 12.33 13.69 -26.48
C VAL A 416 12.08 13.87 -27.97
N ALA A 417 11.02 13.24 -28.46
CA ALA A 417 10.58 13.38 -29.84
C ALA A 417 10.08 14.80 -30.09
N ARG A 418 9.12 15.28 -29.28
CA ARG A 418 8.49 16.60 -29.43
C ARG A 418 8.21 17.30 -28.10
N LEU A 419 8.18 18.63 -28.14
CA LEU A 419 7.69 19.48 -27.06
C LEU A 419 6.51 20.31 -27.59
N HIS A 420 5.40 20.31 -26.85
CA HIS A 420 4.26 21.19 -27.08
C HIS A 420 4.11 22.15 -25.91
N VAL A 421 3.88 23.42 -26.22
CA VAL A 421 3.58 24.48 -25.25
C VAL A 421 2.22 25.07 -25.63
N ASP A 422 1.22 24.94 -24.76
CA ASP A 422 -0.16 25.38 -25.04
C ASP A 422 -0.70 24.81 -26.38
N ASN A 423 -0.49 23.51 -26.60
CA ASN A 423 -0.78 22.78 -27.85
C ASN A 423 0.01 23.24 -29.10
N LEU A 424 0.93 24.20 -28.98
CA LEU A 424 1.81 24.60 -30.08
C LEU A 424 3.07 23.73 -30.08
N ALA A 425 3.31 23.03 -31.19
CA ALA A 425 4.52 22.24 -31.38
C ALA A 425 5.75 23.17 -31.48
N MET A 426 6.76 22.89 -30.67
CA MET A 426 8.03 23.59 -30.65
C MET A 426 8.99 22.99 -31.68
N ALA A 427 9.85 23.82 -32.25
CA ALA A 427 10.86 23.39 -33.20
C ALA A 427 11.90 22.44 -32.55
N PRO A 428 12.63 21.65 -33.34
CA PRO A 428 13.76 20.89 -32.81
C PRO A 428 14.80 21.82 -32.20
N GLY A 429 15.41 21.42 -31.09
CA GLY A 429 16.41 22.24 -30.41
C GLY A 429 16.55 21.97 -28.93
N THR A 430 17.28 22.86 -28.27
CA THR A 430 17.67 22.78 -26.87
C THR A 430 16.87 23.80 -26.05
N TYR A 431 16.03 23.30 -25.15
CA TYR A 431 15.11 24.07 -24.32
C TYR A 431 15.62 24.09 -22.88
N THR A 432 15.80 25.28 -22.33
CA THR A 432 16.31 25.49 -20.96
C THR A 432 15.52 26.59 -20.27
N ALA A 433 15.77 26.79 -18.97
CA ALA A 433 15.22 27.94 -18.24
C ALA A 433 15.65 29.30 -18.84
N ALA A 434 16.73 29.36 -19.62
CA ALA A 434 17.12 30.60 -20.30
C ALA A 434 16.27 30.88 -21.56
N THR A 435 15.81 29.83 -22.26
CA THR A 435 15.02 29.99 -23.48
C THR A 435 13.51 29.98 -23.21
N HIS A 436 13.06 29.26 -22.18
CA HIS A 436 11.64 29.12 -21.82
C HIS A 436 11.40 29.23 -20.29
N PRO A 437 11.78 30.35 -19.64
CA PRO A 437 11.78 30.49 -18.17
C PRO A 437 10.41 30.34 -17.49
N ALA A 438 9.31 30.52 -18.23
CA ALA A 438 7.97 30.47 -17.68
C ALA A 438 7.50 29.03 -17.36
N ILE A 439 8.05 28.04 -18.08
CA ILE A 439 7.54 26.65 -18.07
C ILE A 439 8.66 25.59 -18.09
N ILE A 440 9.89 25.96 -18.42
CA ILE A 440 11.07 25.12 -18.25
C ILE A 440 11.94 25.74 -17.16
N GLY A 441 12.26 24.96 -16.13
CA GLY A 441 13.06 25.36 -14.98
C GLY A 441 14.27 24.46 -14.74
N GLY A 442 15.10 24.84 -13.77
CA GLY A 442 16.29 24.09 -13.36
C GLY A 442 17.55 24.41 -14.16
N GLY A 443 18.59 23.59 -13.97
CA GLY A 443 19.92 23.78 -14.57
C GLY A 443 20.25 22.80 -15.70
N GLY A 444 19.33 21.89 -16.03
CA GLY A 444 19.44 20.95 -17.14
C GLY A 444 18.88 21.51 -18.45
N SER A 445 18.82 20.65 -19.46
CA SER A 445 18.29 20.96 -20.78
C SER A 445 17.39 19.85 -21.31
N LEU A 446 16.31 20.25 -21.98
CA LEU A 446 15.50 19.36 -22.80
C LEU A 446 15.98 19.45 -24.25
N VAL A 447 16.20 18.33 -24.89
CA VAL A 447 16.65 18.22 -26.28
C VAL A 447 15.52 17.62 -27.11
N VAL A 448 14.96 18.41 -28.01
CA VAL A 448 13.89 17.99 -28.92
C VAL A 448 14.51 17.58 -30.25
N THR A 449 14.27 16.34 -30.67
CA THR A 449 15.03 15.70 -31.77
C THR A 449 14.25 15.47 -33.05
N GLU A 450 12.94 15.32 -33.03
CA GLU A 450 12.20 15.18 -34.29
C GLU A 450 12.13 16.52 -35.02
N GLY A 451 12.57 16.46 -36.28
CA GLY A 451 12.74 17.57 -37.22
C GLY A 451 11.47 18.40 -37.41
N ALA A 452 11.67 19.68 -37.76
CA ALA A 452 10.58 20.52 -38.24
C ALA A 452 9.73 19.74 -39.25
N SER A 453 8.40 19.81 -39.11
CA SER A 453 7.43 19.26 -40.05
C SER A 453 7.92 19.48 -41.48
N ALA A 454 8.01 18.42 -42.27
CA ALA A 454 8.67 18.47 -43.56
C ALA A 454 7.96 19.48 -44.47
N ALA A 455 8.68 20.53 -44.87
CA ALA A 455 8.10 21.61 -45.66
C ALA A 455 7.39 21.05 -46.92
N PRO A 456 6.18 21.53 -47.25
CA PRO A 456 5.52 21.13 -48.49
C PRO A 456 6.41 21.48 -49.68
N SER A 457 6.36 20.64 -50.72
CA SER A 457 7.21 20.77 -51.89
C SER A 457 6.40 20.84 -53.18
N ALA A 458 7.08 21.11 -54.30
CA ALA A 458 6.45 21.13 -55.63
C ALA A 458 5.23 22.06 -55.75
N LEU A 459 5.26 23.23 -55.09
CA LEU A 459 4.22 24.25 -55.27
C LEU A 459 4.15 24.66 -56.74
N ALA A 460 2.99 24.47 -57.35
CA ALA A 460 2.69 24.86 -58.72
C ALA A 460 1.37 25.62 -58.77
N ALA A 461 1.32 26.61 -59.66
CA ALA A 461 0.12 27.39 -59.92
C ALA A 461 -0.26 27.27 -61.40
N SER A 462 -1.53 26.98 -61.69
CA SER A 462 -2.08 26.99 -63.05
C SER A 462 -3.25 27.97 -63.15
N VAL A 463 -3.28 28.74 -64.24
CA VAL A 463 -4.39 29.68 -64.49
C VAL A 463 -5.59 28.88 -64.98
N VAL A 464 -6.73 29.03 -64.29
CA VAL A 464 -8.00 28.39 -64.65
C VAL A 464 -8.90 29.38 -65.39
N SER A 465 -8.87 30.66 -65.00
CA SER A 465 -9.57 31.75 -65.68
C SER A 465 -8.89 33.11 -65.41
N ALA A 466 -9.45 34.21 -65.92
CA ALA A 466 -8.95 35.55 -65.63
C ALA A 466 -8.91 35.87 -64.12
N ASP A 467 -9.78 35.23 -63.33
CA ASP A 467 -9.98 35.52 -61.91
C ASP A 467 -9.74 34.30 -61.00
N SER A 468 -9.17 33.20 -61.52
CA SER A 468 -8.90 32.00 -60.73
C SER A 468 -7.61 31.28 -61.10
N ILE A 469 -6.87 30.88 -60.07
CA ILE A 469 -5.69 30.01 -60.15
C ILE A 469 -5.95 28.73 -59.34
N GLN A 470 -5.43 27.61 -59.80
CA GLN A 470 -5.37 26.37 -59.04
C GLN A 470 -3.95 26.19 -58.51
N LEU A 471 -3.84 25.89 -57.22
CA LEU A 471 -2.57 25.56 -56.57
C LEU A 471 -2.51 24.07 -56.30
N SER A 472 -1.33 23.48 -56.49
CA SER A 472 -1.01 22.11 -56.10
C SER A 472 0.36 22.08 -55.43
N TRP A 473 0.51 21.24 -54.42
CA TRP A 473 1.78 20.96 -53.75
C TRP A 473 1.80 19.51 -53.30
N THR A 474 2.98 19.00 -52.98
CA THR A 474 3.17 17.74 -52.27
C THR A 474 3.21 18.04 -50.78
N ASP A 475 2.26 17.48 -50.05
CA ASP A 475 2.33 17.37 -48.61
C ASP A 475 3.39 16.33 -48.22
N ASN A 476 4.39 16.79 -47.48
CA ASN A 476 5.51 15.96 -47.04
C ASN A 476 5.43 15.62 -45.55
N ALA A 477 4.45 16.18 -44.85
CA ALA A 477 4.29 16.04 -43.42
C ALA A 477 3.01 15.26 -43.11
N SER A 478 2.86 14.87 -41.85
CA SER A 478 1.69 14.11 -41.38
C SER A 478 1.18 14.63 -40.04
N ASP A 479 1.71 15.79 -39.65
CA ASP A 479 1.67 16.32 -38.29
C ASP A 479 1.29 17.81 -38.26
N GLU A 480 0.99 18.39 -39.42
CA GLU A 480 0.47 19.74 -39.58
C GLU A 480 -1.06 19.78 -39.51
N THR A 481 -1.58 20.93 -39.08
CA THR A 481 -3.03 21.17 -38.96
C THR A 481 -3.61 21.94 -40.15
N GLY A 482 -2.76 22.36 -41.09
CA GLY A 482 -3.12 23.07 -42.31
C GLY A 482 -1.95 23.80 -42.97
N PHE A 483 -2.25 24.49 -44.08
CA PHE A 483 -1.29 25.27 -44.87
C PHE A 483 -1.66 26.76 -44.87
N VAL A 484 -0.66 27.63 -44.79
CA VAL A 484 -0.80 29.07 -45.04
C VAL A 484 -0.34 29.36 -46.47
N VAL A 485 -1.21 29.96 -47.28
CA VAL A 485 -0.88 30.38 -48.65
C VAL A 485 -0.73 31.89 -48.68
N GLU A 486 0.47 32.35 -49.03
CA GLU A 486 0.79 33.76 -49.15
C GLU A 486 1.04 34.12 -50.63
N ARG A 487 0.70 35.35 -51.02
CA ARG A 487 0.94 35.86 -52.38
C ARG A 487 2.00 36.95 -52.31
N SER A 488 3.11 36.76 -53.02
CA SER A 488 4.07 37.84 -53.26
C SER A 488 3.53 38.88 -54.23
N THR A 489 3.76 40.16 -53.93
CA THR A 489 3.47 41.28 -54.85
C THR A 489 4.66 41.61 -55.74
N GLU A 490 5.79 40.91 -55.57
CA GLU A 490 7.02 41.11 -56.33
C GLU A 490 7.26 39.92 -57.28
N SER A 491 7.71 40.20 -58.50
CA SER A 491 7.97 39.15 -59.49
C SER A 491 9.22 38.35 -59.12
N GLY A 492 9.09 37.03 -58.96
CA GLY A 492 10.24 36.10 -58.91
C GLY A 492 10.58 35.49 -57.55
N SER A 493 9.80 35.73 -56.51
CA SER A 493 9.92 35.04 -55.21
C SER A 493 8.53 34.67 -54.70
N GLY A 494 8.13 33.43 -54.96
CA GLY A 494 6.93 32.80 -54.42
C GLY A 494 7.28 31.40 -53.92
#